data_AF-A0A7W4CWA4-F1
#
_entry.id   AF-A0A7W4CWA4-F1
#
_cell.length_a   1.000
_cell.length_b   1.000
_cell.length_c   1.000
_cell.angle_alpha   90.00
_cell.angle_beta   90.00
_cell.angle_gamma   90.00
#
_symmetry.space_group_name_H-M   'P 1'
#
loop_
_entity.id
_entity.type
_entity.pdbx_description
1 polymer ?
#
loop_
_entity_poly.entity_id
_entity_poly.type
_entity_poly.pdbx_seq_one_letter_code
_entity_poly.pdbx_strand_id
1 'polypeptide(L)'
;MTTQAWLVSTRSDRGGGFRPDPERSSPSLPPQVAAEFAALEPLYPQLAVAGSPDAQGIAVSTYRYSPRVGSWIVVVQGSGGHYGPAGTVQLAALSDGGTLMDCLPGSLPVVRRDGWLLPGPTVRPRTTLKAPGQEVERALAGMLALDPSRRVLLLPGSQGQVDQLLGWLCRILPEGVAQGYTWSTSLAASRIEAGETVISGEWPEALRERHRDIFRGFSARAPHDDGARPDVEPLPTGLAWALGEAAERRYPGRRSRAGSWAEWLEELEGQRPLSLSEALQLLHGPIVGPQARRWADGDLSRRLLSGDVDQLERLLSHPSTVVSRGAVDSLELPGVWGQLVRIERRRARKGQAPMLPPGLLETDALLLLAEDVTTGWDVEGLREARPWLDGLGLTAESAPGLVVLTAAEQAKALQRDTRRIRRLLSNRHAGQLGVEYLAEMVEHDPDLLAPMAVEMARPGSGAEDDLASLLARFPQVVVGSRAAPAFLRDCSRHLTPAMKPEDARGMRWGIAEAMATANAGHRTGRAVVDDATDAAILRFSVGDPRGGDDAEAADRLGRGLVWLVLGVVAVMAVILVLVLIVTLVF
;
A
#
# COMPACT_ATOMS: atom_id res chain seq x y z
N MET A 1 -44.19 -8.63 21.71
CA MET A 1 -43.98 -8.61 20.24
C MET A 1 -45.21 -7.98 19.62
N THR A 2 -45.16 -6.70 19.27
CA THR A 2 -46.20 -6.05 18.46
C THR A 2 -46.22 -6.72 17.11
N THR A 3 -47.35 -7.33 16.75
CA THR A 3 -47.52 -8.01 15.47
C THR A 3 -47.98 -6.97 14.47
N GLN A 4 -47.13 -6.64 13.50
CA GLN A 4 -47.46 -5.71 12.43
C GLN A 4 -48.71 -6.21 11.69
N ALA A 5 -49.74 -5.36 11.59
CA ALA A 5 -51.03 -5.74 11.02
C ALA A 5 -51.44 -4.82 9.87
N TRP A 6 -52.09 -5.37 8.86
CA TRP A 6 -52.68 -4.59 7.78
C TRP A 6 -53.97 -3.92 8.21
N LEU A 7 -54.01 -2.60 8.05
CA LEU A 7 -55.19 -1.75 8.14
C LEU A 7 -55.75 -1.59 6.74
N VAL A 8 -56.99 -2.01 6.49
CA VAL A 8 -57.57 -2.11 5.14
C VAL A 8 -58.93 -1.41 5.09
N SER A 9 -59.19 -0.66 4.03
CA SER A 9 -60.52 -0.18 3.63
C SER A 9 -60.83 -0.69 2.24
N THR A 10 -61.93 -1.42 2.09
CA THR A 10 -62.32 -2.05 0.83
C THR A 10 -63.65 -1.51 0.34
N ARG A 11 -63.72 -1.22 -0.96
CA ARG A 11 -64.96 -1.00 -1.69
C ARG A 11 -65.07 -1.99 -2.82
N SER A 12 -66.16 -2.73 -2.85
CA SER A 12 -66.38 -3.81 -3.82
C SER A 12 -67.84 -3.87 -4.25
N ASP A 13 -68.14 -4.71 -5.23
CA ASP A 13 -69.50 -5.08 -5.58
C ASP A 13 -69.80 -6.52 -5.15
N ARG A 14 -70.70 -6.65 -4.19
CA ARG A 14 -71.26 -7.93 -3.72
C ARG A 14 -72.67 -8.17 -4.25
N GLY A 15 -72.95 -7.74 -5.47
CA GLY A 15 -74.28 -7.84 -6.09
C GLY A 15 -75.19 -6.64 -5.77
N GLY A 16 -74.63 -5.48 -5.48
CA GLY A 16 -75.36 -4.25 -5.11
C GLY A 16 -74.70 -2.94 -5.56
N GLY A 17 -73.65 -3.02 -6.37
CA GLY A 17 -72.83 -1.89 -6.83
C GLY A 17 -71.67 -1.56 -5.89
N PHE A 18 -70.88 -0.55 -6.27
CA PHE A 18 -69.61 -0.18 -5.62
C PHE A 18 -69.80 0.50 -4.25
N ARG A 19 -69.71 -0.28 -3.17
CA ARG A 19 -69.99 0.15 -1.79
C ARG A 19 -68.90 -0.32 -0.82
N PRO A 20 -68.78 0.29 0.38
CA PRO A 20 -67.90 -0.22 1.43
C PRO A 20 -68.19 -1.70 1.73
N ASP A 21 -67.12 -2.47 1.92
CA ASP A 21 -67.15 -3.91 2.22
C ASP A 21 -66.58 -4.15 3.63
N PRO A 22 -67.43 -4.18 4.68
CA PRO A 22 -66.99 -4.29 6.07
C PRO A 22 -66.25 -5.59 6.38
N GLU A 23 -66.57 -6.69 5.70
CA GLU A 23 -65.92 -7.98 5.94
C GLU A 23 -64.48 -8.03 5.40
N ARG A 24 -64.17 -7.23 4.38
CA ARG A 24 -62.81 -7.08 3.81
C ARG A 24 -62.11 -5.82 4.29
N SER A 25 -62.72 -5.10 5.23
CA SER A 25 -62.16 -3.89 5.83
C SER A 25 -61.76 -4.18 7.28
N SER A 26 -60.82 -3.40 7.79
CA SER A 26 -60.52 -3.41 9.21
C SER A 26 -61.72 -2.85 10.00
N PRO A 27 -62.02 -3.41 11.18
CA PRO A 27 -63.17 -2.97 11.99
C PRO A 27 -63.02 -1.53 12.48
N SER A 28 -61.78 -1.06 12.64
CA SER A 28 -61.46 0.30 13.03
C SER A 28 -60.16 0.74 12.36
N LEU A 29 -60.11 1.99 11.90
CA LEU A 29 -58.90 2.62 11.39
C LEU A 29 -58.46 3.74 12.33
N PRO A 30 -57.15 3.91 12.60
CA PRO A 30 -56.64 5.10 13.27
C PRO A 30 -57.09 6.38 12.54
N PRO A 31 -57.41 7.48 13.23
CA PRO A 31 -57.95 8.69 12.61
C PRO A 31 -57.09 9.25 11.46
N GLN A 32 -55.77 9.22 11.61
CA GLN A 32 -54.84 9.69 10.58
C GLN A 32 -54.85 8.81 9.33
N VAL A 33 -54.93 7.49 9.50
CA VAL A 33 -55.04 6.52 8.39
C VAL A 33 -56.39 6.67 7.68
N ALA A 34 -57.49 6.82 8.45
CA ALA A 34 -58.83 7.01 7.90
C ALA A 34 -58.92 8.31 7.08
N ALA A 35 -58.37 9.41 7.61
CA ALA A 35 -58.33 10.70 6.91
C ALA A 35 -57.49 10.62 5.62
N GLU A 36 -56.36 9.92 5.67
CA GLU A 36 -55.54 9.70 4.48
C GLU A 36 -56.30 8.86 3.44
N PHE A 37 -56.86 7.72 3.83
CA PHE A 37 -57.64 6.88 2.90
C PHE A 37 -58.79 7.65 2.23
N ALA A 38 -59.52 8.47 3.00
CA ALA A 38 -60.59 9.30 2.46
C ALA A 38 -60.11 10.36 1.47
N ALA A 39 -58.89 10.90 1.65
CA ALA A 39 -58.30 11.84 0.71
C ALA A 39 -57.83 11.15 -0.58
N LEU A 40 -57.38 9.90 -0.49
CA LEU A 40 -56.82 9.15 -1.60
C LEU A 40 -57.86 8.42 -2.45
N GLU A 41 -58.95 7.94 -1.84
CA GLU A 41 -60.01 7.18 -2.52
C GLU A 41 -60.52 7.84 -3.82
N PRO A 42 -60.80 9.17 -3.88
CA PRO A 42 -61.26 9.82 -5.11
C PRO A 42 -60.23 9.84 -6.26
N LEU A 43 -58.96 9.61 -5.95
CA LEU A 43 -57.88 9.55 -6.95
C LEU A 43 -57.87 8.22 -7.71
N TYR A 44 -58.51 7.17 -7.19
CA TYR A 44 -58.47 5.84 -7.76
C TYR A 44 -59.86 5.43 -8.25
N PRO A 45 -60.15 5.65 -9.55
CA PRO A 45 -61.45 5.35 -10.11
C PRO A 45 -61.77 3.85 -10.02
N GLN A 46 -63.06 3.58 -9.91
CA GLN A 46 -63.61 2.25 -10.01
C GLN A 46 -63.36 1.68 -11.43
N LEU A 47 -62.86 0.44 -11.51
CA LEU A 47 -62.58 -0.26 -12.76
C LEU A 47 -63.70 -1.26 -13.12
N ALA A 48 -64.90 -0.75 -13.40
CA ALA A 48 -66.09 -1.55 -13.71
C ALA A 48 -66.06 -2.18 -15.12
N VAL A 49 -66.53 -3.42 -15.25
CA VAL A 49 -66.65 -4.14 -16.52
C VAL A 49 -68.08 -4.08 -17.02
N ALA A 50 -68.29 -3.48 -18.19
CA ALA A 50 -69.58 -3.49 -18.84
C ALA A 50 -69.88 -4.87 -19.47
N GLY A 51 -70.92 -5.55 -18.98
CA GLY A 51 -71.62 -6.59 -19.74
C GLY A 51 -70.93 -7.94 -19.95
N SER A 52 -69.86 -8.28 -19.21
CA SER A 52 -69.28 -9.63 -19.28
C SER A 52 -68.93 -10.16 -17.88
N PRO A 53 -69.79 -11.00 -17.26
CA PRO A 53 -69.49 -11.64 -15.98
C PRO A 53 -68.30 -12.61 -16.06
N ASP A 54 -67.91 -13.03 -17.26
CA ASP A 54 -66.80 -13.96 -17.53
C ASP A 54 -65.45 -13.26 -17.81
N ALA A 55 -65.39 -11.93 -17.71
CA ALA A 55 -64.16 -11.20 -17.96
C ALA A 55 -63.07 -11.61 -16.97
N GLN A 56 -61.88 -11.98 -17.49
CA GLN A 56 -60.73 -12.34 -16.65
C GLN A 56 -60.39 -11.23 -15.65
N GLY A 57 -60.15 -11.60 -14.39
CA GLY A 57 -59.76 -10.66 -13.34
C GLY A 57 -58.40 -10.03 -13.62
N ILE A 58 -58.34 -8.70 -13.55
CA ILE A 58 -57.12 -7.90 -13.66
C ILE A 58 -56.98 -7.08 -12.38
N ALA A 59 -55.78 -7.05 -11.82
CA ALA A 59 -55.47 -6.26 -10.62
C ALA A 59 -54.34 -5.28 -10.93
N VAL A 60 -54.52 -4.05 -10.45
CA VAL A 60 -53.51 -2.99 -10.46
C VAL A 60 -53.13 -2.72 -9.01
N SER A 61 -51.83 -2.68 -8.72
CA SER A 61 -51.34 -2.30 -7.39
C SER A 61 -50.50 -1.03 -7.48
N THR A 62 -50.77 -0.08 -6.59
CA THR A 62 -50.05 1.19 -6.48
C THR A 62 -49.54 1.36 -5.04
N TYR A 63 -48.32 1.84 -4.86
CA TYR A 63 -47.65 2.03 -3.58
C TYR A 63 -47.22 3.50 -3.48
N ARG A 64 -47.68 4.19 -2.44
CA ARG A 64 -47.28 5.57 -2.17
C ARG A 64 -46.93 5.73 -0.70
N TYR A 65 -45.82 6.37 -0.41
CA TYR A 65 -45.48 6.73 0.96
C TYR A 65 -46.29 7.94 1.40
N SER A 66 -46.93 7.86 2.58
CA SER A 66 -47.62 8.99 3.20
C SER A 66 -46.81 9.49 4.40
N PRO A 67 -46.15 10.67 4.31
CA PRO A 67 -45.45 11.26 5.45
C PRO A 67 -46.39 11.58 6.62
N ARG A 68 -47.66 11.86 6.35
CA ARG A 68 -48.69 12.13 7.36
C ARG A 68 -48.96 10.90 8.23
N VAL A 69 -48.94 9.71 7.63
CA VAL A 69 -49.19 8.44 8.31
C VAL A 69 -47.88 7.78 8.77
N GLY A 70 -46.75 8.13 8.17
CA GLY A 70 -45.46 7.47 8.40
C GLY A 70 -45.43 6.04 7.87
N SER A 71 -46.24 5.73 6.85
CA SER A 71 -46.36 4.41 6.26
C SER A 71 -46.58 4.47 4.76
N TRP A 72 -46.19 3.40 4.07
CA TRP A 72 -46.66 3.10 2.73
C TRP A 72 -48.16 2.81 2.75
N ILE A 73 -48.84 3.36 1.75
CA ILE A 73 -50.23 3.11 1.41
C ILE A 73 -50.24 2.28 0.13
N VAL A 74 -50.86 1.10 0.19
CA VAL A 74 -51.07 0.19 -0.93
C VAL A 74 -52.49 0.38 -1.44
N VAL A 75 -52.64 0.62 -2.72
CA VAL A 75 -53.93 0.72 -3.39
C VAL A 75 -54.05 -0.40 -4.41
N VAL A 76 -55.09 -1.22 -4.27
CA VAL A 76 -55.40 -2.30 -5.21
C VAL A 76 -56.71 -2.01 -5.93
N GLN A 77 -56.65 -1.87 -7.24
CA GLN A 77 -57.83 -1.74 -8.09
C GLN A 77 -58.02 -3.03 -8.89
N GLY A 78 -59.16 -3.69 -8.70
CA GLY A 78 -59.49 -4.94 -9.39
C GLY A 78 -60.62 -4.77 -10.38
N SER A 79 -60.55 -5.47 -11.51
CA SER A 79 -61.52 -5.41 -12.60
C SER A 79 -61.87 -6.80 -13.12
N GLY A 80 -63.15 -7.18 -13.06
CA GLY A 80 -63.66 -8.48 -13.55
C GLY A 80 -63.28 -9.68 -12.67
N GLY A 81 -63.70 -10.88 -13.07
CA GLY A 81 -63.45 -12.12 -12.35
C GLY A 81 -63.97 -12.08 -10.90
N HIS A 82 -63.14 -12.50 -9.95
CA HIS A 82 -63.46 -12.49 -8.51
C HIS A 82 -63.59 -11.08 -7.91
N TYR A 83 -63.28 -10.02 -8.65
CA TYR A 83 -63.53 -8.63 -8.25
C TYR A 83 -64.94 -8.14 -8.63
N GLY A 84 -65.69 -8.96 -9.38
CA GLY A 84 -67.06 -8.67 -9.78
C GLY A 84 -67.16 -7.63 -10.91
N PRO A 85 -68.38 -7.42 -11.42
CA PRO A 85 -68.64 -6.54 -12.56
C PRO A 85 -68.44 -5.06 -12.21
N ALA A 86 -68.71 -4.62 -10.97
CA ALA A 86 -68.35 -3.26 -10.58
C ALA A 86 -66.87 -3.10 -10.16
N GLY A 87 -66.08 -4.18 -10.10
CA GLY A 87 -64.68 -4.11 -9.68
C GLY A 87 -64.51 -3.77 -8.20
N THR A 88 -63.26 -3.51 -7.80
CA THR A 88 -62.90 -3.19 -6.41
C THR A 88 -61.84 -2.09 -6.32
N VAL A 89 -61.83 -1.38 -5.19
CA VAL A 89 -60.73 -0.54 -4.73
C VAL A 89 -60.44 -0.88 -3.29
N GLN A 90 -59.20 -1.23 -2.97
CA GLN A 90 -58.73 -1.45 -1.61
C GLN A 90 -57.61 -0.47 -1.30
N LEU A 91 -57.68 0.18 -0.14
CA LEU A 91 -56.57 0.96 0.42
C LEU A 91 -56.07 0.23 1.66
N ALA A 92 -54.76 0.09 1.79
CA ALA A 92 -54.15 -0.61 2.89
C ALA A 92 -52.87 0.08 3.39
N ALA A 93 -52.59 -0.03 4.69
CA ALA A 93 -51.37 0.47 5.34
C ALA A 93 -50.94 -0.48 6.46
N LEU A 94 -49.65 -0.48 6.81
CA LEU A 94 -49.13 -1.26 7.93
C LEU A 94 -49.30 -0.46 9.23
N SER A 95 -49.79 -1.11 10.29
CA SER A 95 -50.12 -0.46 11.57
C SER A 95 -48.95 0.26 12.23
N ASP A 96 -47.74 -0.28 12.06
CA ASP A 96 -46.52 0.17 12.76
C ASP A 96 -45.54 0.83 11.77
N GLY A 97 -46.02 1.27 10.61
CA GLY A 97 -45.19 1.64 9.47
C GLY A 97 -44.52 0.42 8.83
N GLY A 98 -43.59 0.65 7.91
CA GLY A 98 -42.87 -0.40 7.19
C GLY A 98 -42.06 0.16 6.04
N THR A 99 -41.22 -0.68 5.45
CA THR A 99 -40.47 -0.33 4.22
C THR A 99 -41.31 -0.64 2.99
N LEU A 100 -40.95 -0.08 1.82
CA LEU A 100 -41.60 -0.46 0.57
C LEU A 100 -41.49 -1.96 0.32
N MET A 101 -40.37 -2.55 0.73
CA MET A 101 -40.14 -3.99 0.71
C MET A 101 -41.10 -4.80 1.57
N ASP A 102 -41.71 -4.23 2.61
CA ASP A 102 -42.74 -4.92 3.40
C ASP A 102 -44.12 -4.90 2.70
N CYS A 103 -44.29 -4.08 1.65
CA CYS A 103 -45.55 -3.83 0.98
C CYS A 103 -45.70 -4.47 -0.41
N LEU A 104 -44.62 -4.95 -1.03
CA LEU A 104 -44.62 -5.45 -2.41
C LEU A 104 -45.26 -6.85 -2.57
N PRO A 105 -45.79 -7.23 -3.75
CA PRO A 105 -46.50 -8.50 -3.97
C PRO A 105 -45.62 -9.75 -3.73
N GLY A 106 -44.32 -9.67 -4.04
CA GLY A 106 -43.34 -10.71 -3.70
C GLY A 106 -42.98 -10.78 -2.21
N SER A 107 -43.46 -9.82 -1.41
CA SER A 107 -43.47 -9.82 0.04
C SER A 107 -44.87 -9.92 0.67
N LEU A 108 -45.90 -10.16 -0.14
CA LEU A 108 -47.28 -10.35 0.30
C LEU A 108 -47.72 -11.82 0.14
N PRO A 109 -48.08 -12.48 1.25
CA PRO A 109 -49.18 -13.45 1.29
C PRO A 109 -50.56 -12.74 1.33
N VAL A 110 -50.58 -11.42 1.19
CA VAL A 110 -51.75 -10.57 1.45
C VAL A 110 -52.65 -10.46 0.23
N VAL A 111 -52.11 -10.53 -1.00
CA VAL A 111 -52.93 -10.85 -2.17
C VAL A 111 -53.06 -12.35 -2.17
N ARG A 112 -54.20 -12.86 -1.70
CA ARG A 112 -54.54 -14.29 -1.82
C ARG A 112 -54.37 -14.71 -3.29
N ARG A 113 -54.30 -16.02 -3.59
CA ARG A 113 -54.36 -16.50 -5.00
C ARG A 113 -55.55 -15.94 -5.78
N ASP A 114 -56.59 -15.49 -5.06
CA ASP A 114 -57.77 -14.80 -5.55
C ASP A 114 -57.68 -13.26 -5.52
N GLY A 115 -56.50 -12.64 -5.42
CA GLY A 115 -56.33 -11.22 -5.73
C GLY A 115 -56.72 -10.18 -4.67
N TRP A 116 -57.25 -10.56 -3.51
CA TRP A 116 -57.73 -9.63 -2.47
C TRP A 116 -56.72 -9.39 -1.35
N LEU A 117 -56.61 -8.14 -0.86
CA LEU A 117 -55.95 -7.80 0.41
C LEU A 117 -56.87 -8.13 1.60
N LEU A 118 -56.32 -8.78 2.64
CA LEU A 118 -57.02 -9.07 3.89
C LEU A 118 -56.35 -8.39 5.11
N PRO A 119 -57.13 -7.94 6.10
CA PRO A 119 -56.59 -7.47 7.37
C PRO A 119 -55.97 -8.65 8.15
N GLY A 120 -54.86 -8.42 8.85
CA GLY A 120 -54.21 -9.46 9.65
C GLY A 120 -52.67 -9.37 9.70
N PRO A 121 -52.02 -10.32 10.38
CA PRO A 121 -50.57 -10.33 10.60
C PRO A 121 -49.80 -10.52 9.29
N THR A 122 -48.66 -9.83 9.17
CA THR A 122 -47.74 -9.99 8.03
C THR A 122 -46.97 -11.30 8.09
N VAL A 123 -46.79 -11.97 6.95
CA VAL A 123 -45.81 -13.05 6.79
C VAL A 123 -44.87 -12.62 5.68
N ARG A 124 -43.56 -12.47 5.95
CA ARG A 124 -42.57 -12.14 4.91
C ARG A 124 -42.30 -13.38 4.03
N PRO A 125 -42.66 -13.39 2.75
CA PRO A 125 -42.26 -14.41 1.80
C PRO A 125 -40.74 -14.43 1.63
N ARG A 126 -40.20 -15.65 1.49
CA ARG A 126 -38.85 -15.88 0.98
C ARG A 126 -38.91 -15.90 -0.54
N THR A 127 -38.77 -14.75 -1.19
CA THR A 127 -38.66 -14.71 -2.66
C THR A 127 -37.21 -14.82 -3.12
N THR A 128 -36.92 -15.88 -3.87
CA THR A 128 -35.71 -15.98 -4.72
C THR A 128 -36.00 -15.30 -6.05
N LEU A 129 -35.92 -13.96 -6.09
CA LEU A 129 -35.98 -13.24 -7.37
C LEU A 129 -34.70 -13.53 -8.16
N LYS A 130 -34.83 -13.93 -9.44
CA LYS A 130 -33.71 -13.90 -10.39
C LYS A 130 -33.37 -12.45 -10.67
N ALA A 131 -32.08 -12.11 -10.79
CA ALA A 131 -31.65 -10.75 -11.11
C ALA A 131 -32.13 -10.36 -12.52
N PRO A 132 -32.95 -9.31 -12.67
CA PRO A 132 -33.17 -8.69 -13.95
C PRO A 132 -31.85 -8.02 -14.30
N GLY A 133 -31.35 -8.29 -15.50
CA GLY A 133 -30.05 -7.81 -15.95
C GLY A 133 -30.14 -6.34 -16.35
N GLN A 134 -30.05 -6.08 -17.64
CA GLN A 134 -30.09 -4.72 -18.20
C GLN A 134 -31.38 -3.95 -17.90
N GLU A 135 -32.48 -4.63 -17.56
CA GLU A 135 -33.76 -3.97 -17.24
C GLU A 135 -33.69 -3.15 -15.95
N VAL A 136 -32.94 -3.61 -14.95
CA VAL A 136 -32.72 -2.84 -13.69
C VAL A 136 -31.92 -1.58 -14.00
N GLU A 137 -30.86 -1.73 -14.79
CA GLU A 137 -30.00 -0.61 -15.16
C GLU A 137 -30.77 0.46 -15.92
N ARG A 138 -31.56 0.06 -16.93
CA ARG A 138 -32.40 0.98 -17.69
C ARG A 138 -33.45 1.67 -16.82
N ALA A 139 -34.07 0.95 -15.89
CA ALA A 139 -35.04 1.53 -14.98
C ALA A 139 -34.38 2.57 -14.07
N LEU A 140 -33.22 2.27 -13.49
CA LEU A 140 -32.50 3.22 -12.63
C LEU A 140 -32.00 4.44 -13.39
N ALA A 141 -31.50 4.26 -14.61
CA ALA A 141 -31.10 5.38 -15.46
C ALA A 141 -32.31 6.24 -15.84
N GLY A 142 -33.44 5.61 -16.18
CA GLY A 142 -34.71 6.30 -16.40
C GLY A 142 -35.18 7.07 -15.17
N MET A 143 -35.02 6.52 -13.97
CA MET A 143 -35.35 7.21 -12.72
C MET A 143 -34.48 8.43 -12.45
N LEU A 144 -33.18 8.35 -12.76
CA LEU A 144 -32.23 9.48 -12.63
C LEU A 144 -32.53 10.61 -13.61
N ALA A 145 -33.07 10.27 -14.78
CA ALA A 145 -33.46 11.23 -15.81
C ALA A 145 -34.82 11.90 -15.56
N LEU A 146 -35.54 11.54 -14.49
CA LEU A 146 -36.80 12.17 -14.13
C LEU A 146 -36.56 13.59 -13.62
N ASP A 147 -37.39 14.52 -14.08
CA ASP A 147 -37.32 15.93 -13.73
C ASP A 147 -38.75 16.53 -13.64
N PRO A 148 -38.92 17.80 -13.25
CA PRO A 148 -40.25 18.41 -13.16
C PRO A 148 -41.07 18.41 -14.47
N SER A 149 -40.42 18.31 -15.63
CA SER A 149 -41.05 18.19 -16.96
C SER A 149 -41.35 16.75 -17.36
N ARG A 150 -40.59 15.78 -16.82
CA ARG A 150 -40.70 14.34 -17.05
C ARG A 150 -40.91 13.63 -15.72
N ARG A 151 -42.17 13.58 -15.28
CA ARG A 151 -42.55 13.06 -13.95
C ARG A 151 -43.03 11.60 -13.95
N VAL A 152 -43.08 10.94 -15.11
CA VAL A 152 -43.58 9.57 -15.22
C VAL A 152 -42.57 8.73 -15.98
N LEU A 153 -42.13 7.62 -15.37
CA LEU A 153 -41.36 6.57 -16.03
C LEU A 153 -42.25 5.36 -16.24
N LEU A 154 -42.33 4.90 -17.49
CA LEU A 154 -43.00 3.64 -17.84
C LEU A 154 -41.98 2.51 -17.96
N LEU A 155 -42.20 1.45 -17.17
CA LEU A 155 -41.41 0.24 -17.19
C LEU A 155 -41.97 -0.71 -18.26
N PRO A 156 -41.17 -1.10 -19.27
CA PRO A 156 -41.63 -1.97 -20.33
C PRO A 156 -41.78 -3.41 -19.86
N GLY A 157 -42.69 -4.15 -20.50
CA GLY A 157 -42.86 -5.59 -20.31
C GLY A 157 -44.24 -5.98 -19.78
N SER A 158 -44.44 -7.29 -19.63
CA SER A 158 -45.66 -7.85 -19.04
C SER A 158 -45.76 -7.51 -17.54
N GLN A 159 -46.97 -7.57 -16.99
CA GLN A 159 -47.21 -7.31 -15.56
C GLN A 159 -46.29 -8.13 -14.63
N GLY A 160 -46.09 -9.41 -14.92
CA GLY A 160 -45.20 -10.27 -14.13
C GLY A 160 -43.71 -9.90 -14.23
N GLN A 161 -43.27 -9.28 -15.33
CA GLN A 161 -41.91 -8.74 -15.47
C GLN A 161 -41.76 -7.42 -14.71
N VAL A 162 -42.76 -6.55 -14.78
CA VAL A 162 -42.82 -5.29 -14.00
C VAL A 162 -42.80 -5.59 -12.51
N ASP A 163 -43.59 -6.57 -12.04
CA ASP A 163 -43.61 -7.00 -10.64
C ASP A 163 -42.22 -7.47 -10.16
N GLN A 164 -41.51 -8.24 -10.99
CA GLN A 164 -40.16 -8.69 -10.69
C GLN A 164 -39.16 -7.53 -10.64
N LEU A 165 -39.26 -6.60 -11.59
CA LEU A 165 -38.40 -5.42 -11.68
C LEU A 165 -38.60 -4.48 -10.49
N LEU A 166 -39.85 -4.16 -10.14
CA LEU A 166 -40.19 -3.40 -8.94
C LEU A 166 -39.64 -4.08 -7.67
N GLY A 167 -39.80 -5.41 -7.58
CA GLY A 167 -39.24 -6.21 -6.48
C GLY A 167 -37.72 -6.11 -6.36
N TRP A 168 -37.01 -5.91 -7.46
CA TRP A 168 -35.56 -5.69 -7.47
C TRP A 168 -35.16 -4.27 -7.14
N LEU A 169 -35.83 -3.28 -7.73
CA LEU A 169 -35.58 -1.86 -7.45
C LEU A 169 -35.74 -1.58 -5.96
N CYS A 170 -36.78 -2.12 -5.31
CA CYS A 170 -37.00 -1.93 -3.89
C CYS A 170 -35.95 -2.62 -2.98
N ARG A 171 -35.21 -3.61 -3.50
CA ARG A 171 -34.10 -4.24 -2.74
C ARG A 171 -32.81 -3.44 -2.81
N ILE A 172 -32.65 -2.67 -3.88
CA ILE A 172 -31.45 -1.90 -4.17
C ILE A 172 -31.61 -0.48 -3.59
N LEU A 173 -32.76 0.15 -3.83
CA LEU A 173 -32.97 1.53 -3.42
C LEU A 173 -33.02 1.68 -1.90
N PRO A 174 -32.33 2.70 -1.34
CA PRO A 174 -32.57 3.13 0.02
C PRO A 174 -34.02 3.55 0.19
N GLU A 175 -34.56 3.29 1.38
CA GLU A 175 -35.95 3.58 1.70
C GLU A 175 -36.31 5.06 1.50
N GLY A 176 -35.42 5.99 1.91
CA GLY A 176 -35.64 7.43 1.72
C GLY A 176 -35.71 7.85 0.25
N VAL A 177 -34.89 7.24 -0.61
CA VAL A 177 -34.98 7.45 -2.08
C VAL A 177 -36.29 6.89 -2.62
N ALA A 178 -36.69 5.69 -2.19
CA ALA A 178 -37.92 5.04 -2.66
C ALA A 178 -39.17 5.85 -2.32
N GLN A 179 -39.21 6.49 -1.14
CA GLN A 179 -40.31 7.33 -0.67
C GLN A 179 -40.59 8.56 -1.54
N GLY A 180 -39.62 8.98 -2.36
CA GLY A 180 -39.78 10.07 -3.32
C GLY A 180 -40.65 9.74 -4.53
N TYR A 181 -41.10 8.49 -4.68
CA TYR A 181 -41.81 8.00 -5.85
C TYR A 181 -43.12 7.30 -5.50
N THR A 182 -44.11 7.45 -6.37
CA THR A 182 -45.29 6.57 -6.44
C THR A 182 -44.97 5.40 -7.37
N TRP A 183 -45.11 4.18 -6.87
CA TRP A 183 -44.79 2.95 -7.60
C TRP A 183 -46.08 2.27 -8.04
N SER A 184 -46.15 1.74 -9.25
CA SER A 184 -47.36 1.02 -9.69
C SER A 184 -47.06 -0.10 -10.68
N THR A 185 -47.87 -1.16 -10.65
CA THR A 185 -47.82 -2.21 -11.67
C THR A 185 -48.40 -1.72 -12.99
N SER A 186 -49.44 -0.86 -12.94
CA SER A 186 -50.08 -0.22 -14.08
C SER A 186 -50.97 0.94 -13.61
N LEU A 187 -50.43 2.13 -13.40
CA LEU A 187 -51.13 3.20 -12.67
C LEU A 187 -52.49 3.56 -13.29
N ALA A 188 -53.55 3.28 -12.55
CA ALA A 188 -54.94 3.56 -12.93
C ALA A 188 -55.55 4.67 -12.07
N ALA A 189 -54.87 5.82 -12.01
CA ALA A 189 -55.31 6.99 -11.24
C ALA A 189 -56.07 8.02 -12.10
N SER A 190 -57.04 8.70 -11.49
CA SER A 190 -57.82 9.75 -12.12
C SER A 190 -57.02 11.03 -12.35
N ARG A 191 -55.92 11.26 -11.61
CA ARG A 191 -54.92 12.32 -11.80
C ARG A 191 -53.60 11.96 -11.12
N ILE A 192 -52.51 12.58 -11.58
CA ILE A 192 -51.20 12.61 -10.91
C ILE A 192 -51.11 13.96 -10.18
N GLU A 193 -50.75 13.95 -8.90
CA GLU A 193 -50.70 15.17 -8.10
C GLU A 193 -49.53 16.08 -8.51
N ALA A 194 -49.65 17.38 -8.22
CA ALA A 194 -48.60 18.33 -8.57
C ALA A 194 -47.35 18.05 -7.73
N GLY A 195 -46.25 17.69 -8.40
CA GLY A 195 -44.98 17.33 -7.76
C GLY A 195 -44.81 15.83 -7.48
N GLU A 196 -45.83 15.02 -7.79
CA GLU A 196 -45.72 13.56 -7.74
C GLU A 196 -44.89 13.05 -8.92
N THR A 197 -43.95 12.16 -8.62
CA THR A 197 -43.15 11.43 -9.61
C THR A 197 -43.56 9.95 -9.57
N VAL A 198 -43.84 9.38 -10.73
CA VAL A 198 -44.46 8.05 -10.87
C VAL A 198 -43.54 7.10 -11.59
N ILE A 199 -43.35 5.90 -11.03
CA ILE A 199 -42.73 4.75 -11.69
C ILE A 199 -43.82 3.68 -11.88
N SER A 200 -44.21 3.41 -13.13
CA SER A 200 -45.32 2.50 -13.41
C SER A 200 -44.99 1.52 -14.52
N GLY A 201 -45.52 0.30 -14.48
CA GLY A 201 -45.61 -0.52 -15.70
C GLY A 201 -46.59 0.06 -16.71
N GLU A 202 -46.46 -0.38 -17.95
CA GLU A 202 -47.47 -0.12 -18.99
C GLU A 202 -48.81 -0.79 -18.64
N TRP A 203 -49.90 -0.23 -19.14
CA TRP A 203 -51.21 -0.85 -19.00
C TRP A 203 -51.29 -2.12 -19.85
N PRO A 204 -51.69 -3.27 -19.27
CA PRO A 204 -52.01 -4.47 -20.03
C PRO A 204 -53.07 -4.17 -21.09
N GLU A 205 -52.96 -4.79 -22.25
CA GLU A 205 -53.88 -4.57 -23.38
C GLU A 205 -55.35 -4.77 -22.96
N ALA A 206 -55.66 -5.87 -22.27
CA ALA A 206 -57.01 -6.14 -21.78
C ALA A 206 -57.54 -5.06 -20.80
N LEU A 207 -56.66 -4.40 -20.03
CA LEU A 207 -57.05 -3.31 -19.13
C LEU A 207 -57.31 -2.03 -19.93
N ARG A 208 -56.44 -1.73 -20.90
CA ARG A 208 -56.53 -0.58 -21.82
C ARG A 208 -57.80 -0.64 -22.66
N GLU A 209 -58.17 -1.81 -23.14
CA GLU A 209 -59.35 -2.03 -23.95
C GLU A 209 -60.64 -1.90 -23.14
N ARG A 210 -60.68 -2.43 -21.91
CA ARG A 210 -61.86 -2.31 -21.04
C ARG A 210 -62.09 -0.89 -20.54
N HIS A 211 -61.02 -0.15 -20.25
CA HIS A 211 -61.08 1.13 -19.56
C HIS A 211 -60.48 2.27 -20.40
N ARG A 212 -60.86 2.34 -21.69
CA ARG A 212 -60.29 3.28 -22.67
C ARG A 212 -60.37 4.74 -22.23
N ASP A 213 -61.45 5.15 -21.59
CA ASP A 213 -61.63 6.55 -21.17
C ASP A 213 -60.68 6.93 -20.02
N ILE A 214 -60.49 6.02 -19.07
CA ILE A 214 -59.52 6.19 -17.97
C ILE A 214 -58.09 6.20 -18.54
N PHE A 215 -57.79 5.26 -19.45
CA PHE A 215 -56.49 5.18 -20.11
C PHE A 215 -56.18 6.46 -20.91
N ARG A 216 -57.10 6.94 -21.75
CA ARG A 216 -56.93 8.21 -22.49
C ARG A 216 -56.65 9.38 -21.57
N GLY A 217 -57.39 9.45 -20.46
CA GLY A 217 -57.16 10.45 -19.42
C GLY A 217 -55.74 10.36 -18.86
N PHE A 218 -55.25 9.17 -18.56
CA PHE A 218 -53.88 8.97 -18.08
C PHE A 218 -52.83 9.31 -19.13
N SER A 219 -52.94 8.77 -20.34
CA SER A 219 -51.98 9.00 -21.45
C SER A 219 -51.85 10.46 -21.84
N ALA A 220 -52.94 11.25 -21.76
CA ALA A 220 -52.88 12.68 -22.02
C ALA A 220 -52.05 13.47 -20.99
N ARG A 221 -51.80 12.90 -19.81
CA ARG A 221 -51.11 13.54 -18.68
C ARG A 221 -49.73 12.93 -18.38
N ALA A 222 -49.52 11.71 -18.82
CA ALA A 222 -48.25 11.02 -18.86
C ALA A 222 -47.89 10.79 -20.34
N PRO A 223 -47.52 11.86 -21.09
CA PRO A 223 -47.17 11.70 -22.49
C PRO A 223 -46.11 10.61 -22.58
N HIS A 224 -46.43 9.54 -23.33
CA HIS A 224 -45.44 8.53 -23.64
C HIS A 224 -44.31 9.25 -24.37
N ASP A 225 -43.10 9.13 -23.86
CA ASP A 225 -41.92 9.43 -24.67
C ASP A 225 -41.81 8.27 -25.67
N ASP A 226 -42.68 8.28 -26.70
CA ASP A 226 -42.92 7.19 -27.65
C ASP A 226 -41.73 6.92 -28.61
N GLY A 227 -40.54 7.47 -28.36
CA GLY A 227 -39.45 7.30 -29.32
C GLY A 227 -38.09 7.87 -28.96
N ALA A 228 -38.00 8.84 -28.05
CA ALA A 228 -36.72 9.15 -27.44
C ALA A 228 -36.57 8.22 -26.24
N ARG A 229 -36.07 7.00 -26.48
CA ARG A 229 -35.22 6.40 -25.43
C ARG A 229 -34.21 7.51 -25.14
N PRO A 230 -34.22 8.17 -23.96
CA PRO A 230 -33.11 9.07 -23.66
C PRO A 230 -31.87 8.25 -23.95
N ASP A 231 -30.92 8.79 -24.73
CA ASP A 231 -29.62 8.15 -24.89
C ASP A 231 -29.18 7.84 -23.47
N VAL A 232 -29.30 6.56 -23.08
CA VAL A 232 -29.40 6.23 -21.65
C VAL A 232 -28.02 6.54 -21.12
N GLU A 233 -27.90 7.68 -20.43
CA GLU A 233 -26.63 8.06 -19.86
C GLU A 233 -26.14 6.86 -19.04
N PRO A 234 -24.86 6.48 -19.21
CA PRO A 234 -24.33 5.37 -18.45
C PRO A 234 -24.56 5.68 -16.97
N LEU A 235 -25.00 4.65 -16.24
CA LEU A 235 -25.23 4.81 -14.80
C LEU A 235 -23.98 5.39 -14.14
N PRO A 236 -24.14 6.27 -13.14
CA PRO A 236 -23.02 6.71 -12.32
C PRO A 236 -22.19 5.52 -11.86
N THR A 237 -20.86 5.63 -11.91
CA THR A 237 -19.94 4.50 -11.72
C THR A 237 -20.16 3.76 -10.40
N GLY A 238 -20.38 4.50 -9.30
CA GLY A 238 -20.76 3.97 -7.99
C GLY A 238 -22.00 3.07 -8.04
N LEU A 239 -23.04 3.49 -8.77
CA LEU A 239 -24.29 2.75 -8.92
C LEU A 239 -24.11 1.51 -9.80
N ALA A 240 -23.39 1.62 -10.92
CA ALA A 240 -23.09 0.48 -11.79
C ALA A 240 -22.33 -0.63 -11.04
N TRP A 241 -21.33 -0.24 -10.23
CA TRP A 241 -20.63 -1.18 -9.35
C TRP A 241 -21.55 -1.84 -8.32
N ALA A 242 -22.39 -1.04 -7.65
CA ALA A 242 -23.30 -1.56 -6.63
C ALA A 242 -24.31 -2.57 -7.22
N LEU A 243 -24.72 -2.41 -8.48
CA LEU A 243 -25.54 -3.38 -9.20
C LEU A 243 -24.79 -4.68 -9.51
N GLY A 244 -23.53 -4.60 -9.93
CA GLY A 244 -22.68 -5.78 -10.10
C GLY A 244 -22.55 -6.57 -8.79
N GLU A 245 -22.29 -5.88 -7.68
CA GLU A 245 -22.24 -6.49 -6.34
C GLU A 245 -23.61 -7.06 -5.91
N ALA A 246 -24.72 -6.40 -6.28
CA ALA A 246 -26.07 -6.90 -6.01
C ALA A 246 -26.36 -8.21 -6.75
N ALA A 247 -25.95 -8.31 -8.01
CA ALA A 247 -26.10 -9.53 -8.82
C ALA A 247 -25.33 -10.71 -8.18
N GLU A 248 -24.19 -10.43 -7.55
CA GLU A 248 -23.41 -11.40 -6.80
C GLU A 248 -23.88 -11.63 -5.36
N ARG A 249 -25.01 -11.02 -4.96
CA ARG A 249 -25.59 -11.09 -3.60
C ARG A 249 -24.71 -10.47 -2.51
N ARG A 250 -23.71 -9.65 -2.88
CA ARG A 250 -22.80 -8.92 -1.99
C ARG A 250 -23.24 -7.46 -1.77
N TYR A 251 -24.53 -7.18 -1.99
CA TYR A 251 -25.04 -5.83 -2.12
C TYR A 251 -24.66 -4.89 -0.95
N PRO A 252 -23.82 -3.86 -1.19
CA PRO A 252 -23.28 -3.01 -0.13
C PRO A 252 -24.30 -1.99 0.41
N GLY A 253 -25.29 -1.58 -0.40
CA GLY A 253 -26.27 -0.56 -0.03
C GLY A 253 -27.45 -1.03 0.84
N ARG A 254 -27.49 -2.30 1.28
CA ARG A 254 -28.65 -2.95 1.93
C ARG A 254 -29.11 -2.28 3.24
N ARG A 255 -28.36 -1.30 3.76
CA ARG A 255 -28.64 -0.54 4.99
C ARG A 255 -28.39 0.97 4.84
N SER A 256 -28.25 1.47 3.61
CA SER A 256 -28.06 2.91 3.39
C SER A 256 -29.24 3.68 3.99
N ARG A 257 -28.92 4.81 4.63
CA ARG A 257 -29.90 5.74 5.20
C ARG A 257 -30.11 6.97 4.31
N ALA A 258 -29.58 6.95 3.09
CA ALA A 258 -29.69 8.07 2.18
C ALA A 258 -31.15 8.43 1.93
N GLY A 259 -31.46 9.72 2.08
CA GLY A 259 -32.77 10.30 1.82
C GLY A 259 -32.96 10.75 0.38
N SER A 260 -31.86 10.87 -0.38
CA SER A 260 -31.87 11.37 -1.76
C SER A 260 -30.91 10.62 -2.68
N TRP A 261 -31.11 10.78 -3.99
CA TRP A 261 -30.19 10.24 -4.99
C TRP A 261 -28.77 10.76 -4.81
N ALA A 262 -28.60 12.06 -4.56
CA ALA A 262 -27.28 12.66 -4.41
C ALA A 262 -26.49 12.03 -3.25
N GLU A 263 -27.12 11.92 -2.07
CA GLU A 263 -26.51 11.28 -0.90
C GLU A 263 -26.17 9.81 -1.15
N TRP A 264 -27.07 9.08 -1.79
CA TRP A 264 -26.86 7.66 -2.06
C TRP A 264 -25.75 7.44 -3.08
N LEU A 265 -25.70 8.23 -4.15
CA LEU A 265 -24.65 8.15 -5.16
C LEU A 265 -23.27 8.49 -4.58
N GLU A 266 -23.19 9.47 -3.68
CA GLU A 266 -21.96 9.79 -2.95
C GLU A 266 -21.53 8.64 -2.03
N GLU A 267 -22.47 8.05 -1.29
CA GLU A 267 -22.21 6.90 -0.42
C GLU A 267 -21.68 5.70 -1.24
N LEU A 268 -22.32 5.38 -2.36
CA LEU A 268 -21.88 4.28 -3.24
C LEU A 268 -20.50 4.55 -3.86
N GLU A 269 -20.26 5.78 -4.32
CA GLU A 269 -18.95 6.15 -4.89
C GLU A 269 -17.83 6.12 -3.84
N GLY A 270 -18.15 6.44 -2.58
CA GLY A 270 -17.24 6.30 -1.45
C GLY A 270 -16.90 4.85 -1.10
N GLN A 271 -17.83 3.92 -1.30
CA GLN A 271 -17.65 2.49 -1.00
C GLN A 271 -17.04 1.70 -2.17
N ARG A 272 -17.18 2.20 -3.40
CA ARG A 272 -16.71 1.50 -4.60
C ARG A 272 -15.18 1.39 -4.62
N PRO A 273 -14.60 0.20 -4.88
CA PRO A 273 -13.16 0.07 -5.12
C PRO A 273 -12.69 0.92 -6.31
N LEU A 274 -11.46 1.43 -6.27
CA LEU A 274 -10.88 2.08 -7.44
C LEU A 274 -10.68 1.06 -8.58
N SER A 275 -10.97 1.47 -9.80
CA SER A 275 -10.56 0.73 -11.00
C SER A 275 -9.05 0.88 -11.24
N LEU A 276 -8.47 -0.02 -12.03
CA LEU A 276 -7.04 0.08 -12.40
C LEU A 276 -6.73 1.39 -13.15
N SER A 277 -7.63 1.82 -14.02
CA SER A 277 -7.47 3.08 -14.78
C SER A 277 -7.52 4.31 -13.85
N GLU A 278 -8.45 4.36 -12.90
CA GLU A 278 -8.50 5.42 -11.89
C GLU A 278 -7.24 5.39 -11.02
N ALA A 279 -6.81 4.22 -10.60
CA ALA A 279 -5.60 4.06 -9.80
C ALA A 279 -4.37 4.58 -10.55
N LEU A 280 -4.20 4.23 -11.83
CA LEU A 280 -3.12 4.73 -12.67
C LEU A 280 -3.16 6.26 -12.84
N GLN A 281 -4.36 6.85 -12.99
CA GLN A 281 -4.50 8.31 -13.04
C GLN A 281 -4.11 8.95 -11.69
N LEU A 282 -4.54 8.36 -10.57
CA LEU A 282 -4.21 8.84 -9.24
C LEU A 282 -2.71 8.77 -8.92
N LEU A 283 -1.95 7.85 -9.54
CA LEU A 283 -0.49 7.85 -9.41
C LEU A 283 0.19 9.11 -9.97
N HIS A 284 -0.51 9.90 -10.80
CA HIS A 284 0.02 11.14 -11.36
C HIS A 284 -0.35 12.38 -10.53
N GLY A 285 -1.05 12.25 -9.40
CA GLY A 285 -1.52 13.39 -8.61
C GLY A 285 -1.71 13.09 -7.12
N PRO A 286 -2.07 14.10 -6.31
CA PRO A 286 -2.34 13.89 -4.90
C PRO A 286 -3.64 13.10 -4.71
N ILE A 287 -3.59 12.10 -3.84
CA ILE A 287 -4.77 11.32 -3.43
C ILE A 287 -5.41 12.01 -2.23
N VAL A 288 -6.71 12.32 -2.32
CA VAL A 288 -7.49 12.95 -1.24
C VAL A 288 -8.21 11.91 -0.36
N GLY A 289 -8.71 12.33 0.81
CA GLY A 289 -9.26 11.44 1.84
C GLY A 289 -10.20 10.31 1.35
N PRO A 290 -11.23 10.58 0.53
CA PRO A 290 -12.08 9.53 -0.02
C PRO A 290 -11.33 8.53 -0.92
N GLN A 291 -10.42 9.01 -1.76
CA GLN A 291 -9.61 8.17 -2.64
C GLN A 291 -8.60 7.34 -1.85
N ALA A 292 -8.02 7.90 -0.79
CA ALA A 292 -7.08 7.19 0.08
C ALA A 292 -7.75 6.02 0.80
N ARG A 293 -9.00 6.20 1.27
CA ARG A 293 -9.81 5.10 1.85
C ARG A 293 -10.06 4.00 0.83
N ARG A 294 -10.55 4.37 -0.36
CA ARG A 294 -10.80 3.42 -1.46
C ARG A 294 -9.54 2.72 -1.97
N TRP A 295 -8.38 3.35 -1.83
CA TRP A 295 -7.09 2.72 -2.12
C TRP A 295 -6.73 1.69 -1.04
N ALA A 296 -6.88 2.03 0.23
CA ALA A 296 -6.58 1.16 1.36
C ALA A 296 -7.48 -0.08 1.43
N ASP A 297 -8.75 0.05 1.04
CA ASP A 297 -9.74 -1.03 1.08
C ASP A 297 -9.56 -2.06 -0.04
N GLY A 298 -8.61 -1.85 -0.95
CA GLY A 298 -8.41 -2.68 -2.13
C GLY A 298 -6.98 -3.21 -2.27
N ASP A 299 -6.87 -4.43 -2.79
CA ASP A 299 -5.63 -5.10 -3.21
C ASP A 299 -5.03 -4.44 -4.48
N LEU A 300 -5.11 -3.10 -4.57
CA LEU A 300 -4.89 -2.29 -5.77
C LEU A 300 -3.43 -2.25 -6.18
N SER A 301 -2.53 -1.97 -5.23
CA SER A 301 -1.09 -2.03 -5.48
C SER A 301 -0.68 -3.43 -5.95
N ARG A 302 -1.23 -4.49 -5.33
CA ARG A 302 -1.01 -5.88 -5.71
C ARG A 302 -1.48 -6.17 -7.13
N ARG A 303 -2.69 -5.75 -7.50
CA ARG A 303 -3.25 -5.93 -8.86
C ARG A 303 -2.47 -5.16 -9.91
N LEU A 304 -2.06 -3.92 -9.62
CA LEU A 304 -1.21 -3.12 -10.52
C LEU A 304 0.11 -3.83 -10.77
N LEU A 305 0.78 -4.28 -9.70
CA LEU A 305 2.08 -4.96 -9.79
C LEU A 305 2.00 -6.36 -10.40
N SER A 306 0.87 -7.05 -10.24
CA SER A 306 0.63 -8.34 -10.91
C SER A 306 0.47 -8.17 -12.42
N GLY A 307 -0.02 -7.02 -12.89
CA GLY A 307 -0.15 -6.70 -14.31
C GLY A 307 1.12 -6.11 -14.91
N ASP A 308 1.80 -5.22 -14.17
CA ASP A 308 3.02 -4.53 -14.60
C ASP A 308 3.90 -4.17 -13.39
N VAL A 309 5.00 -4.91 -13.23
CA VAL A 309 5.97 -4.69 -12.14
C VAL A 309 6.71 -3.36 -12.28
N ASP A 310 6.76 -2.74 -13.47
CA ASP A 310 7.44 -1.45 -13.67
C ASP A 310 6.70 -0.29 -12.98
N GLN A 311 5.46 -0.48 -12.53
CA GLN A 311 4.74 0.50 -11.70
C GLN A 311 5.31 0.64 -10.27
N LEU A 312 6.16 -0.29 -9.83
CA LEU A 312 6.69 -0.32 -8.46
C LEU A 312 7.40 0.98 -8.06
N GLU A 313 8.22 1.54 -8.96
CA GLU A 313 8.95 2.78 -8.68
C GLU A 313 7.97 3.94 -8.40
N ARG A 314 6.91 4.06 -9.19
CA ARG A 314 5.89 5.08 -9.01
C ARG A 314 5.13 4.90 -7.70
N LEU A 315 4.76 3.66 -7.39
CA LEU A 315 4.02 3.34 -6.16
C LEU A 315 4.83 3.64 -4.90
N LEU A 316 6.11 3.28 -4.88
CA LEU A 316 7.00 3.53 -3.73
C LEU A 316 7.35 5.02 -3.56
N SER A 317 7.52 5.74 -4.67
CA SER A 317 7.82 7.18 -4.65
C SER A 317 6.60 8.07 -4.39
N HIS A 318 5.40 7.50 -4.30
CA HIS A 318 4.16 8.25 -4.18
C HIS A 318 4.04 8.95 -2.80
N PRO A 319 3.57 10.22 -2.74
CA PRO A 319 3.53 10.99 -1.49
C PRO A 319 2.53 10.44 -0.45
N SER A 320 1.52 9.70 -0.88
CA SER A 320 0.58 9.03 0.04
C SER A 320 1.17 7.74 0.60
N THR A 321 1.29 7.66 1.93
CA THR A 321 1.81 6.49 2.65
C THR A 321 0.98 5.23 2.46
N VAL A 322 -0.33 5.36 2.19
CA VAL A 322 -1.21 4.22 1.89
C VAL A 322 -0.79 3.53 0.60
N VAL A 323 -0.36 4.30 -0.41
CA VAL A 323 0.06 3.76 -1.71
C VAL A 323 1.39 3.03 -1.59
N SER A 324 2.38 3.67 -0.97
CA SER A 324 3.71 3.09 -0.80
C SER A 324 3.67 1.87 0.12
N ARG A 325 2.86 1.91 1.19
CA ARG A 325 2.62 0.73 2.03
C ARG A 325 2.01 -0.44 1.27
N GLY A 326 0.95 -0.19 0.49
CA GLY A 326 0.35 -1.26 -0.33
C GLY A 326 1.32 -1.86 -1.35
N ALA A 327 2.29 -1.09 -1.85
CA ALA A 327 3.35 -1.59 -2.73
C ALA A 327 4.33 -2.51 -1.99
N VAL A 328 4.67 -2.16 -0.75
CA VAL A 328 5.52 -2.97 0.12
C VAL A 328 4.82 -4.26 0.53
N ASP A 329 3.54 -4.21 0.87
CA ASP A 329 2.72 -5.40 1.17
C ASP A 329 2.60 -6.35 -0.04
N SER A 330 2.96 -5.88 -1.24
CA SER A 330 2.92 -6.64 -2.49
C SER A 330 4.27 -7.22 -2.92
N LEU A 331 5.35 -7.07 -2.12
CA LEU A 331 6.70 -7.53 -2.49
C LEU A 331 6.82 -9.05 -2.64
N GLU A 332 5.93 -9.83 -2.00
CA GLU A 332 5.87 -11.28 -2.12
C GLU A 332 5.40 -11.76 -3.51
N LEU A 333 4.87 -10.86 -4.34
CA LEU A 333 4.47 -11.20 -5.70
C LEU A 333 5.68 -11.59 -6.56
N PRO A 334 5.53 -12.58 -7.46
CA PRO A 334 6.59 -12.97 -8.38
C PRO A 334 7.15 -11.79 -9.17
N GLY A 335 8.46 -11.62 -9.14
CA GLY A 335 9.18 -10.58 -9.90
C GLY A 335 9.21 -9.19 -9.26
N VAL A 336 8.32 -8.88 -8.30
CA VAL A 336 8.28 -7.56 -7.66
C VAL A 336 9.52 -7.30 -6.81
N TRP A 337 9.96 -8.27 -6.01
CA TRP A 337 11.22 -8.17 -5.25
C TRP A 337 12.44 -7.93 -6.17
N GLY A 338 12.54 -8.68 -7.27
CA GLY A 338 13.63 -8.50 -8.23
C GLY A 338 13.64 -7.11 -8.87
N GLN A 339 12.45 -6.53 -9.10
CA GLN A 339 12.32 -5.16 -9.60
C GLN A 339 12.72 -4.13 -8.53
N LEU A 340 12.35 -4.34 -7.26
CA LEU A 340 12.81 -3.51 -6.14
C LEU A 340 14.34 -3.48 -6.10
N VAL A 341 14.97 -4.66 -6.09
CA VAL A 341 16.43 -4.81 -6.11
C VAL A 341 17.04 -4.07 -7.30
N ARG A 342 16.46 -4.20 -8.49
CA ARG A 342 16.94 -3.49 -9.69
C ARG A 342 16.86 -1.96 -9.55
N ILE A 343 15.76 -1.43 -9.01
CA ILE A 343 15.56 0.01 -8.80
C ILE A 343 16.57 0.51 -7.76
N GLU A 344 16.64 -0.13 -6.61
CA GLU A 344 17.52 0.27 -5.51
C GLU A 344 19.00 0.13 -5.89
N ARG A 345 19.38 -0.92 -6.62
CA ARG A 345 20.72 -1.08 -7.19
C ARG A 345 21.12 0.08 -8.11
N ARG A 346 20.19 0.59 -8.92
CA ARG A 346 20.43 1.76 -9.77
C ARG A 346 20.62 3.04 -8.94
N ARG A 347 19.92 3.19 -7.81
CA ARG A 347 20.04 4.34 -6.90
C ARG A 347 21.35 4.28 -6.11
N ALA A 348 21.68 3.11 -5.56
CA ALA A 348 22.92 2.84 -4.85
C ALA A 348 24.14 3.17 -5.70
N ARG A 349 24.18 2.75 -6.97
CA ARG A 349 25.26 3.09 -7.92
C ARG A 349 25.38 4.58 -8.24
N LYS A 350 24.34 5.36 -7.97
CA LYS A 350 24.34 6.81 -8.16
C LYS A 350 24.59 7.57 -6.85
N GLY A 351 24.90 6.87 -5.75
CA GLY A 351 25.04 7.45 -4.42
C GLY A 351 23.75 8.11 -3.91
N GLN A 352 22.59 7.64 -4.36
CA GLN A 352 21.29 8.18 -3.97
C GLN A 352 20.71 7.42 -2.78
N ALA A 353 20.02 8.14 -1.88
CA ALA A 353 19.26 7.53 -0.79
C ALA A 353 18.22 6.50 -1.30
N PRO A 354 17.89 5.47 -0.49
CA PRO A 354 16.90 4.47 -0.85
C PRO A 354 15.56 5.12 -1.14
N MET A 355 14.79 4.50 -2.04
CA MET A 355 13.46 4.99 -2.38
C MET A 355 12.43 4.58 -1.32
N LEU A 356 12.66 3.45 -0.65
CA LEU A 356 11.82 2.94 0.42
C LEU A 356 11.70 3.96 1.57
N PRO A 357 10.47 4.39 1.92
CA PRO A 357 10.26 5.20 3.11
C PRO A 357 10.73 4.48 4.39
N PRO A 358 11.32 5.21 5.37
CA PRO A 358 11.79 4.62 6.62
C PRO A 358 10.69 3.87 7.37
N GLY A 359 11.00 2.67 7.88
CA GLY A 359 10.10 1.88 8.73
C GLY A 359 8.99 1.11 8.00
N LEU A 360 8.99 1.08 6.67
CA LEU A 360 8.04 0.25 5.89
C LEU A 360 8.45 -1.23 5.81
N LEU A 361 9.75 -1.52 5.84
CA LEU A 361 10.29 -2.88 5.89
C LEU A 361 10.82 -3.19 7.27
N GLU A 362 10.67 -4.46 7.68
CA GLU A 362 11.34 -4.99 8.86
C GLU A 362 12.85 -5.13 8.63
N THR A 363 13.62 -5.19 9.71
CA THR A 363 15.09 -5.24 9.65
C THR A 363 15.62 -6.39 8.80
N ASP A 364 15.02 -7.58 8.90
CA ASP A 364 15.45 -8.75 8.13
C ASP A 364 15.25 -8.56 6.62
N ALA A 365 14.14 -7.92 6.22
CA ALA A 365 13.89 -7.59 4.82
C ALA A 365 14.84 -6.50 4.31
N LEU A 366 15.20 -5.52 5.15
CA LEU A 366 16.20 -4.51 4.81
C LEU A 366 17.59 -5.12 4.61
N LEU A 367 17.96 -6.10 5.45
CA LEU A 367 19.22 -6.84 5.31
C LEU A 367 19.27 -7.62 4.00
N LEU A 368 18.22 -8.40 3.72
CA LEU A 368 18.11 -9.16 2.47
C LEU A 368 18.19 -8.24 1.24
N LEU A 369 17.50 -7.10 1.27
CA LEU A 369 17.57 -6.10 0.21
C LEU A 369 18.98 -5.56 0.03
N ALA A 370 19.67 -5.24 1.12
CA ALA A 370 21.03 -4.73 1.08
C ALA A 370 22.00 -5.76 0.49
N GLU A 371 21.89 -7.03 0.88
CA GLU A 371 22.66 -8.13 0.31
C GLU A 371 22.39 -8.29 -1.20
N ASP A 372 21.13 -8.37 -1.62
CA ASP A 372 20.76 -8.56 -3.03
C ASP A 372 21.21 -7.39 -3.91
N VAL A 373 21.07 -6.15 -3.43
CA VAL A 373 21.50 -4.94 -4.15
C VAL A 373 23.02 -4.92 -4.32
N THR A 374 23.76 -5.24 -3.27
CA THR A 374 25.23 -5.14 -3.24
C THR A 374 25.93 -6.43 -3.66
N THR A 375 25.19 -7.49 -3.99
CA THR A 375 25.76 -8.78 -4.40
C THR A 375 26.78 -8.62 -5.53
N GLY A 376 28.03 -9.01 -5.28
CA GLY A 376 29.13 -8.94 -6.25
C GLY A 376 29.78 -7.56 -6.39
N TRP A 377 29.55 -6.64 -5.45
CA TRP A 377 30.23 -5.35 -5.41
C TRP A 377 31.55 -5.46 -4.64
N ASP A 378 32.53 -4.66 -5.05
CA ASP A 378 33.79 -4.49 -4.34
C ASP A 378 33.71 -3.36 -3.29
N VAL A 379 34.80 -3.13 -2.57
CA VAL A 379 34.84 -2.14 -1.49
C VAL A 379 34.63 -0.71 -1.99
N GLU A 380 35.09 -0.39 -3.20
CA GLU A 380 34.87 0.93 -3.78
C GLU A 380 33.41 1.13 -4.14
N GLY A 381 32.77 0.14 -4.78
CA GLY A 381 31.34 0.19 -5.08
C GLY A 381 30.48 0.31 -3.82
N LEU A 382 30.83 -0.40 -2.74
CA LEU A 382 30.16 -0.27 -1.44
C LEU A 382 30.36 1.13 -0.82
N ARG A 383 31.54 1.74 -1.00
CA ARG A 383 31.80 3.11 -0.56
C ARG A 383 30.95 4.12 -1.35
N GLU A 384 30.82 3.95 -2.66
CA GLU A 384 29.97 4.81 -3.50
C GLU A 384 28.48 4.70 -3.12
N ALA A 385 28.01 3.51 -2.72
CA ALA A 385 26.65 3.32 -2.22
C ALA A 385 26.45 3.71 -0.76
N ARG A 386 27.44 4.30 -0.09
CA ARG A 386 27.32 4.64 1.33
C ARG A 386 26.08 5.49 1.69
N PRO A 387 25.71 6.54 0.92
CA PRO A 387 24.49 7.30 1.19
C PRO A 387 23.21 6.46 1.11
N TRP A 388 23.22 5.41 0.29
CA TRP A 388 22.11 4.48 0.16
C TRP A 388 22.04 3.55 1.37
N LEU A 389 23.17 2.95 1.76
CA LEU A 389 23.27 2.05 2.92
C LEU A 389 22.90 2.75 4.23
N ASP A 390 23.41 3.97 4.45
CA ASP A 390 23.08 4.77 5.63
C ASP A 390 21.57 5.12 5.66
N GLY A 391 20.98 5.35 4.48
CA GLY A 391 19.55 5.64 4.35
C GLY A 391 18.62 4.48 4.71
N LEU A 392 19.12 3.23 4.68
CA LEU A 392 18.36 2.06 5.16
C LEU A 392 18.29 1.98 6.70
N GLY A 393 19.11 2.76 7.41
CA GLY A 393 19.19 2.72 8.87
C GLY A 393 19.83 1.44 9.42
N LEU A 394 20.52 0.67 8.57
CA LEU A 394 21.27 -0.51 8.99
C LEU A 394 22.55 -0.08 9.72
N THR A 395 22.85 -0.74 10.83
CA THR A 395 24.07 -0.51 11.62
C THR A 395 25.16 -1.51 11.27
N ALA A 396 26.41 -1.20 11.63
CA ALA A 396 27.52 -2.15 11.50
C ALA A 396 27.34 -3.44 12.33
N GLU A 397 26.48 -3.40 13.35
CA GLU A 397 26.12 -4.57 14.16
C GLU A 397 25.06 -5.44 13.48
N SER A 398 24.07 -4.83 12.82
CA SER A 398 23.01 -5.55 12.11
C SER A 398 23.44 -6.06 10.75
N ALA A 399 24.35 -5.37 10.05
CA ALA A 399 24.79 -5.69 8.69
C ALA A 399 26.33 -5.80 8.57
N PRO A 400 26.97 -6.76 9.28
CA PRO A 400 28.42 -6.91 9.26
C PRO A 400 28.92 -7.29 7.85
N GLY A 401 29.75 -6.42 7.25
CA GLY A 401 30.30 -6.62 5.91
C GLY A 401 29.69 -5.73 4.81
N LEU A 402 28.51 -5.15 5.05
CA LEU A 402 27.88 -4.18 4.12
C LEU A 402 28.23 -2.73 4.47
N VAL A 403 28.45 -2.44 5.75
CA VAL A 403 28.88 -1.12 6.20
C VAL A 403 30.40 -0.98 6.06
N VAL A 404 30.86 -0.49 4.91
CA VAL A 404 32.26 -0.10 4.70
C VAL A 404 32.53 1.20 5.45
N LEU A 405 33.15 1.09 6.62
CA LEU A 405 33.59 2.26 7.39
C LEU A 405 34.63 3.04 6.58
N THR A 406 34.60 4.36 6.64
CA THR A 406 35.71 5.18 6.12
C THR A 406 36.98 4.88 6.93
N ALA A 407 38.15 5.17 6.37
CA ALA A 407 39.41 4.99 7.09
C ALA A 407 39.42 5.74 8.44
N ALA A 408 38.87 6.96 8.49
CA ALA A 408 38.72 7.73 9.73
C ALA A 408 37.76 7.09 10.74
N GLU A 409 36.60 6.58 10.30
CA GLU A 409 35.64 5.91 11.19
C GLU A 409 36.17 4.59 11.72
N GLN A 410 36.81 3.81 10.86
CA GLN A 410 37.45 2.56 11.21
C GLN A 410 38.60 2.82 12.19
N ALA A 411 39.41 3.85 11.96
CA ALA A 411 40.46 4.26 12.87
C ALA A 411 39.91 4.59 14.26
N LYS A 412 38.87 5.43 14.34
CA LYS A 412 38.18 5.78 15.58
C LYS A 412 37.52 4.59 16.27
N ALA A 413 37.01 3.61 15.52
CA ALA A 413 36.45 2.38 16.07
C ALA A 413 37.55 1.47 16.68
N LEU A 414 38.72 1.41 16.05
CA LEU A 414 39.87 0.64 16.52
C LEU A 414 40.58 1.28 17.72
N GLN A 415 40.54 2.61 17.86
CA GLN A 415 40.98 3.29 19.10
C GLN A 415 40.22 2.79 20.33
N ARG A 416 38.91 2.54 20.18
CA ARG A 416 38.04 2.11 21.27
C ARG A 416 38.22 0.64 21.63
N ASP A 417 38.66 -0.18 20.68
CA ASP A 417 38.87 -1.61 20.87
C ASP A 417 39.94 -2.15 19.91
N THR A 418 41.20 -2.07 20.34
CA THR A 418 42.38 -2.53 19.60
C THR A 418 42.33 -4.02 19.27
N ARG A 419 41.52 -4.83 19.98
CA ARG A 419 41.36 -6.28 19.70
C ARG A 419 40.63 -6.54 18.38
N ARG A 420 39.92 -5.54 17.85
CA ARG A 420 39.25 -5.61 16.54
C ARG A 420 40.22 -5.52 15.36
N ILE A 421 41.46 -5.06 15.56
CA ILE A 421 42.51 -5.01 14.53
C ILE A 421 42.76 -6.39 13.93
N ARG A 422 42.80 -7.42 14.77
CA ARG A 422 42.97 -8.81 14.32
C ARG A 422 41.84 -9.27 13.42
N ARG A 423 40.59 -8.91 13.74
CA ARG A 423 39.41 -9.25 12.90
C ARG A 423 39.44 -8.51 11.57
N LEU A 424 39.79 -7.22 11.58
CA LEU A 424 39.97 -6.41 10.37
C LEU A 424 41.02 -7.03 9.43
N LEU A 425 42.19 -7.39 9.96
CA LEU A 425 43.27 -8.03 9.21
C LEU A 425 42.98 -9.49 8.83
N SER A 426 42.07 -10.18 9.52
CA SER A 426 41.61 -11.52 9.13
C SER A 426 40.63 -11.45 7.96
N ASN A 427 39.73 -10.46 7.94
CA ASN A 427 38.81 -10.22 6.83
C ASN A 427 39.54 -9.77 5.55
N ARG A 428 40.74 -9.20 5.70
CA ARG A 428 41.66 -8.84 4.63
C ARG A 428 42.06 -10.01 3.72
N HIS A 429 42.19 -11.23 4.28
CA HIS A 429 42.54 -12.42 3.50
C HIS A 429 41.49 -12.78 2.44
N ALA A 430 40.29 -12.20 2.51
CA ALA A 430 39.25 -12.32 1.49
C ALA A 430 39.42 -11.34 0.31
N GLY A 431 40.52 -10.59 0.21
CA GLY A 431 40.86 -9.74 -0.94
C GLY A 431 40.20 -8.36 -0.98
N GLN A 432 39.66 -7.89 0.15
CA GLN A 432 38.80 -6.69 0.19
C GLN A 432 39.49 -5.40 0.69
N LEU A 433 40.65 -5.44 1.36
CA LEU A 433 41.28 -4.25 1.97
C LEU A 433 42.76 -4.09 1.56
N GLY A 434 43.05 -3.13 0.67
CA GLY A 434 44.40 -2.81 0.18
C GLY A 434 45.25 -1.94 1.12
N VAL A 435 46.56 -1.85 0.87
CA VAL A 435 47.53 -1.02 1.62
C VAL A 435 47.12 0.44 1.71
N GLU A 436 46.54 0.99 0.63
CA GLU A 436 46.11 2.38 0.57
C GLU A 436 45.06 2.72 1.63
N TYR A 437 44.11 1.81 1.89
CA TYR A 437 43.10 2.01 2.92
C TYR A 437 43.69 1.95 4.33
N LEU A 438 44.64 1.04 4.57
CA LEU A 438 45.35 0.96 5.84
C LEU A 438 46.23 2.20 6.05
N ALA A 439 46.80 2.75 4.98
CA ALA A 439 47.60 3.96 5.01
C ALA A 439 46.75 5.18 5.38
N GLU A 440 45.59 5.32 4.73
CA GLU A 440 44.61 6.37 5.04
C GLU A 440 44.12 6.28 6.51
N MET A 441 43.96 5.07 7.06
CA MET A 441 43.61 4.90 8.48
C MET A 441 44.69 5.43 9.42
N VAL A 442 45.97 5.16 9.10
CA VAL A 442 47.13 5.64 9.87
C VAL A 442 47.34 7.14 9.69
N GLU A 443 47.00 7.70 8.52
CA GLU A 443 46.99 9.16 8.30
C GLU A 443 45.98 9.86 9.21
N HIS A 444 44.82 9.25 9.44
CA HIS A 444 43.80 9.77 10.35
C HIS A 444 44.11 9.54 11.83
N ASP A 445 44.74 8.42 12.17
CA ASP A 445 45.14 8.08 13.52
C ASP A 445 46.50 7.36 13.56
N PRO A 446 47.60 8.11 13.76
CA PRO A 446 48.95 7.57 13.80
C PRO A 446 49.16 6.49 14.87
N ASP A 447 48.40 6.52 15.96
CA ASP A 447 48.55 5.58 17.08
C ASP A 447 48.14 4.14 16.72
N LEU A 448 47.44 3.93 15.59
CA LEU A 448 47.06 2.61 15.09
C LEU A 448 48.20 1.85 14.41
N LEU A 449 49.25 2.55 13.96
CA LEU A 449 50.34 1.92 13.20
C LEU A 449 51.03 0.83 14.02
N ALA A 450 51.30 1.09 15.30
CA ALA A 450 51.98 0.16 16.19
C ALA A 450 51.18 -1.16 16.40
N PRO A 451 49.91 -1.12 16.84
CA PRO A 451 49.15 -2.34 17.03
C PRO A 451 48.77 -3.04 15.71
N MET A 452 48.62 -2.32 14.59
CA MET A 452 48.43 -2.94 13.26
C MET A 452 49.66 -3.71 12.82
N ALA A 453 50.85 -3.12 12.94
CA ALA A 453 52.11 -3.75 12.57
C ALA A 453 52.38 -5.04 13.37
N VAL A 454 52.09 -5.03 14.68
CA VAL A 454 52.24 -6.21 15.54
C VAL A 454 51.36 -7.37 15.07
N GLU A 455 50.14 -7.10 14.63
CA GLU A 455 49.23 -8.13 14.09
C GLU A 455 49.64 -8.57 12.68
N MET A 456 50.09 -7.65 11.81
CA MET A 456 50.60 -7.97 10.47
C MET A 456 51.92 -8.75 10.51
N ALA A 457 52.73 -8.58 11.55
CA ALA A 457 53.98 -9.31 11.76
C ALA A 457 53.80 -10.74 12.34
N ARG A 458 52.57 -11.18 12.61
CA ARG A 458 52.32 -12.53 13.15
C ARG A 458 52.51 -13.62 12.10
N PRO A 459 53.04 -14.80 12.48
CA PRO A 459 53.19 -15.92 11.56
C PRO A 459 51.86 -16.33 10.93
N GLY A 460 51.84 -16.45 9.60
CA GLY A 460 50.65 -16.83 8.82
C GLY A 460 49.69 -15.68 8.50
N SER A 461 50.12 -14.42 8.66
CA SER A 461 49.33 -13.23 8.32
C SER A 461 49.35 -12.87 6.83
N GLY A 462 50.33 -13.34 6.04
CA GLY A 462 50.47 -13.05 4.61
C GLY A 462 50.49 -11.55 4.26
N ALA A 463 50.89 -10.71 5.21
CA ALA A 463 50.77 -9.25 5.17
C ALA A 463 52.14 -8.55 5.15
N GLU A 464 53.21 -9.28 4.84
CA GLU A 464 54.58 -8.83 4.98
C GLU A 464 54.92 -7.66 4.04
N ASP A 465 54.53 -7.77 2.78
CA ASP A 465 54.78 -6.72 1.76
C ASP A 465 54.04 -5.43 2.10
N ASP A 466 52.84 -5.56 2.64
CA ASP A 466 51.98 -4.44 2.99
C ASP A 466 52.43 -3.74 4.27
N LEU A 467 52.98 -4.51 5.21
CA LEU A 467 53.65 -3.98 6.40
C LEU A 467 54.89 -3.17 5.98
N ALA A 468 55.68 -3.69 5.03
CA ALA A 468 56.83 -2.97 4.49
C ALA A 468 56.39 -1.67 3.79
N SER A 469 55.34 -1.71 2.96
CA SER A 469 54.78 -0.51 2.31
C SER A 469 54.23 0.53 3.28
N LEU A 470 53.51 0.11 4.34
CA LEU A 470 53.00 1.03 5.37
C LEU A 470 54.13 1.69 6.16
N LEU A 471 55.14 0.92 6.56
CA LEU A 471 56.28 1.46 7.32
C LEU A 471 57.15 2.38 6.46
N ALA A 472 57.27 2.10 5.16
CA ALA A 472 57.94 3.00 4.22
C ALA A 472 57.18 4.33 4.03
N ARG A 473 55.85 4.32 4.13
CA ARG A 473 55.00 5.51 3.95
C ARG A 473 54.85 6.37 5.20
N PHE A 474 54.90 5.78 6.41
CA PHE A 474 54.76 6.50 7.69
C PHE A 474 55.96 6.37 8.62
N PRO A 475 57.19 6.62 8.15
CA PRO A 475 58.34 6.38 9.00
C PRO A 475 58.44 7.36 10.19
N GLN A 476 57.87 8.56 10.06
CA GLN A 476 57.78 9.58 11.11
C GLN A 476 56.92 9.16 12.32
N VAL A 477 55.90 8.32 12.13
CA VAL A 477 55.02 7.85 13.21
C VAL A 477 55.78 6.86 14.11
N VAL A 478 56.71 6.11 13.52
CA VAL A 478 57.57 5.17 14.24
C VAL A 478 58.75 5.88 14.91
N VAL A 479 59.29 6.97 14.34
CA VAL A 479 60.48 7.66 14.86
C VAL A 479 60.16 8.76 15.88
N GLY A 480 58.97 9.39 15.80
CA GLY A 480 58.56 10.49 16.68
C GLY A 480 57.78 10.07 17.95
N SER A 481 57.35 8.80 18.04
CA SER A 481 56.58 8.30 19.17
C SER A 481 57.49 7.81 20.30
N ARG A 482 57.19 8.18 21.56
CA ARG A 482 57.83 7.57 22.75
C ARG A 482 57.66 6.04 22.81
N ALA A 483 56.80 5.46 21.98
CA ALA A 483 56.58 4.02 21.86
C ALA A 483 57.53 3.30 20.89
N ALA A 484 58.41 4.01 20.15
CA ALA A 484 59.30 3.43 19.13
C ALA A 484 60.15 2.23 19.64
N PRO A 485 60.77 2.28 20.84
CA PRO A 485 61.57 1.17 21.33
C PRO A 485 60.72 -0.05 21.72
N ALA A 486 59.47 0.17 22.17
CA ALA A 486 58.53 -0.90 22.50
C ALA A 486 57.99 -1.57 21.23
N PHE A 487 57.64 -0.76 20.23
CA PHE A 487 57.23 -1.21 18.91
C PHE A 487 58.29 -2.12 18.26
N LEU A 488 59.55 -1.69 18.19
CA LEU A 488 60.64 -2.47 17.62
C LEU A 488 60.88 -3.78 18.39
N ARG A 489 60.76 -3.73 19.72
CA ARG A 489 60.89 -4.91 20.58
C ARG A 489 59.79 -5.93 20.30
N ASP A 490 58.55 -5.49 20.15
CA ASP A 490 57.42 -6.37 19.90
C ASP A 490 57.43 -6.90 18.45
N CYS A 491 57.78 -6.08 17.46
CA CYS A 491 58.05 -6.53 16.09
C CYS A 491 59.18 -7.58 16.06
N SER A 492 60.29 -7.37 16.78
CA SER A 492 61.39 -8.34 16.86
C SER A 492 60.93 -9.67 17.45
N ARG A 493 60.20 -9.62 18.58
CA ARG A 493 59.66 -10.82 19.25
C ARG A 493 58.74 -11.65 18.37
N HIS A 494 57.95 -10.99 17.51
CA HIS A 494 56.96 -11.68 16.67
C HIS A 494 57.48 -12.07 15.28
N LEU A 495 58.42 -11.33 14.69
CA LEU A 495 59.03 -11.65 13.39
C LEU A 495 60.08 -12.78 13.47
N THR A 496 60.81 -12.89 14.60
CA THR A 496 61.89 -13.91 14.76
C THR A 496 61.41 -15.36 14.65
N PRO A 497 60.28 -15.76 15.26
CA PRO A 497 59.80 -17.14 15.20
C PRO A 497 59.00 -17.46 13.92
N ALA A 498 58.61 -16.43 13.15
CA ALA A 498 57.53 -16.51 12.17
C ALA A 498 57.99 -16.72 10.71
N MET A 499 59.24 -16.39 10.42
CA MET A 499 59.78 -16.32 9.05
C MET A 499 61.05 -17.17 8.93
N LYS A 500 61.41 -17.56 7.70
CA LYS A 500 62.72 -18.16 7.46
C LYS A 500 63.82 -17.15 7.85
N PRO A 501 64.97 -17.60 8.39
CA PRO A 501 66.00 -16.71 8.91
C PRO A 501 66.53 -15.67 7.92
N GLU A 502 66.44 -15.96 6.62
CA GLU A 502 66.91 -15.12 5.52
C GLU A 502 65.89 -14.00 5.22
N ASP A 503 64.60 -14.33 5.11
CA ASP A 503 63.51 -13.38 4.89
C ASP A 503 63.33 -12.43 6.10
N ALA A 504 63.45 -12.98 7.31
CA ALA A 504 63.43 -12.19 8.55
C ALA A 504 64.56 -11.16 8.60
N ARG A 505 65.73 -11.49 8.05
CA ARG A 505 66.91 -10.61 8.03
C ARG A 505 66.74 -9.50 7.00
N GLY A 506 66.25 -9.83 5.80
CA GLY A 506 65.93 -8.84 4.76
C GLY A 506 64.86 -7.85 5.22
N MET A 507 63.80 -8.33 5.86
CA MET A 507 62.71 -7.47 6.35
C MET A 507 63.15 -6.61 7.55
N ARG A 508 63.95 -7.15 8.48
CA ARG A 508 64.55 -6.36 9.56
C ARG A 508 65.43 -5.24 9.04
N TRP A 509 66.24 -5.56 8.03
CA TRP A 509 67.11 -4.59 7.40
C TRP A 509 66.31 -3.49 6.70
N GLY A 510 65.29 -3.85 5.91
CA GLY A 510 64.42 -2.87 5.25
C GLY A 510 63.68 -1.95 6.23
N ILE A 511 63.15 -2.50 7.33
CA ILE A 511 62.49 -1.70 8.39
C ILE A 511 63.52 -0.79 9.09
N ALA A 512 64.71 -1.30 9.43
CA ALA A 512 65.74 -0.51 10.06
C ALA A 512 66.31 0.59 9.16
N GLU A 513 66.46 0.31 7.86
CA GLU A 513 66.92 1.26 6.84
C GLU A 513 65.88 2.36 6.59
N ALA A 514 64.60 2.01 6.49
CA ALA A 514 63.51 2.99 6.39
C ALA A 514 63.47 3.91 7.63
N MET A 515 63.66 3.36 8.83
CA MET A 515 63.70 4.13 10.07
C MET A 515 64.95 5.00 10.18
N ALA A 516 66.13 4.49 9.81
CA ALA A 516 67.38 5.26 9.80
C ALA A 516 67.31 6.44 8.81
N THR A 517 66.69 6.22 7.65
CA THR A 517 66.53 7.25 6.60
C THR A 517 65.57 8.36 7.05
N ALA A 518 64.45 8.01 7.68
CA ALA A 518 63.52 9.00 8.23
C ALA A 518 64.09 9.75 9.45
N ASN A 519 64.87 9.06 10.28
CA ASN A 519 65.60 9.69 11.39
C ASN A 519 66.66 10.69 10.87
N ALA A 520 67.34 10.37 9.77
CA ALA A 520 68.28 11.29 9.11
C ALA A 520 67.58 12.54 8.53
N GLY A 521 66.34 12.41 8.02
CA GLY A 521 65.53 13.51 7.49
C GLY A 521 65.06 14.53 8.53
N HIS A 522 64.83 14.12 9.79
CA HIS A 522 64.43 15.00 10.89
C HIS A 522 65.57 15.79 11.56
N ARG A 523 66.83 15.49 11.23
CA ARG A 523 68.01 16.20 11.79
C ARG A 523 68.12 17.67 11.36
N THR A 524 67.30 18.13 10.43
CA THR A 524 67.29 19.52 9.95
C THR A 524 66.40 20.47 10.77
N GLY A 525 65.58 19.97 11.69
CA GLY A 525 64.66 20.81 12.47
C GLY A 525 64.35 20.27 13.87
N ARG A 526 65.14 20.70 14.86
CA ARG A 526 64.86 20.73 16.31
C ARG A 526 63.82 19.69 16.83
N ALA A 527 64.28 18.48 17.11
CA ALA A 527 63.69 17.59 18.11
C ALA A 527 64.81 16.80 18.82
N VAL A 528 64.86 16.88 20.14
CA VAL A 528 65.73 16.06 21.00
C VAL A 528 64.93 14.82 21.41
N VAL A 529 65.29 13.65 20.88
CA VAL A 529 64.88 12.30 21.33
C VAL A 529 65.94 11.32 20.80
N ASP A 530 66.31 10.18 21.38
CA ASP A 530 66.80 9.73 22.70
C ASP A 530 67.66 8.48 22.33
N ASP A 531 68.85 8.26 22.90
CA ASP A 531 69.80 7.18 22.54
C ASP A 531 69.14 5.79 22.55
N ALA A 532 68.05 5.64 23.31
CA ALA A 532 67.21 4.45 23.39
C ALA A 532 66.60 4.01 22.04
N THR A 533 66.25 4.93 21.14
CA THR A 533 65.63 4.58 19.84
C THR A 533 66.67 4.10 18.84
N ASP A 534 67.82 4.76 18.76
CA ASP A 534 68.94 4.33 17.91
C ASP A 534 69.47 2.96 18.36
N ALA A 535 69.56 2.74 19.69
CA ALA A 535 69.89 1.44 20.25
C ALA A 535 68.83 0.36 19.93
N ALA A 536 67.54 0.71 19.93
CA ALA A 536 66.47 -0.23 19.57
C ALA A 536 66.50 -0.60 18.08
N ILE A 537 66.77 0.36 17.19
CA ILE A 537 66.93 0.12 15.74
C ILE A 537 68.09 -0.84 15.51
N LEU A 538 69.26 -0.57 16.10
CA LEU A 538 70.44 -1.44 16.01
C LEU A 538 70.16 -2.86 16.53
N ARG A 539 69.51 -2.99 17.70
CA ARG A 539 69.12 -4.30 18.27
C ARG A 539 68.15 -5.06 17.36
N PHE A 540 67.21 -4.35 16.76
CA PHE A 540 66.26 -4.91 15.80
C PHE A 540 66.95 -5.38 14.52
N SER A 541 67.85 -4.59 13.93
CA SER A 541 68.62 -4.96 12.73
C SER A 541 69.48 -6.19 12.92
N VAL A 542 70.10 -6.33 14.10
CA VAL A 542 70.98 -7.45 14.45
C VAL A 542 70.18 -8.67 14.93
N GLY A 543 68.90 -8.49 15.27
CA GLY A 543 67.99 -9.58 15.56
C GLY A 543 68.06 -10.12 16.99
N ASP A 544 68.38 -9.28 17.97
CA ASP A 544 68.45 -9.67 19.38
C ASP A 544 67.11 -9.38 20.10
N PRO A 545 66.32 -10.41 20.46
CA PRO A 545 65.01 -10.23 21.10
C PRO A 545 65.10 -10.05 22.63
N ARG A 546 66.29 -10.15 23.25
CA ARG A 546 66.42 -10.13 24.72
C ARG A 546 66.51 -8.70 25.26
N GLY A 547 65.35 -8.12 25.56
CA GLY A 547 65.23 -6.86 26.30
C GLY A 547 65.60 -7.02 27.77
N GLY A 548 66.90 -6.95 28.08
CA GLY A 548 67.41 -6.69 29.44
C GLY A 548 67.96 -5.26 29.56
N ASP A 549 67.81 -4.65 30.73
CA ASP A 549 68.16 -3.26 31.07
C ASP A 549 69.68 -2.95 31.11
N ASP A 550 70.51 -3.71 30.41
CA ASP A 550 71.94 -3.44 30.33
C ASP A 550 72.23 -2.47 29.17
N ALA A 551 71.91 -1.20 29.40
CA ALA A 551 72.29 -0.08 28.51
C ALA A 551 73.81 0.01 28.30
N GLU A 552 74.61 -0.53 29.23
CA GLU A 552 76.07 -0.36 29.26
C GLU A 552 76.84 -1.27 28.29
N ALA A 553 76.29 -2.41 27.89
CA ALA A 553 76.93 -3.32 26.93
C ALA A 553 76.74 -2.90 25.47
N ALA A 554 75.57 -2.32 25.15
CA ALA A 554 75.24 -1.83 23.80
C ALA A 554 76.07 -0.59 23.43
N ASP A 555 76.37 0.27 24.40
CA ASP A 555 77.21 1.46 24.20
C ASP A 555 78.68 1.12 23.90
N ARG A 556 79.16 -0.08 24.27
CA ARG A 556 80.49 -0.58 23.89
C ARG A 556 80.52 -1.21 22.50
N LEU A 557 79.45 -1.91 22.09
CA LEU A 557 79.35 -2.52 20.76
C LEU A 557 79.04 -1.48 19.67
N GLY A 558 78.18 -0.50 19.94
CA GLY A 558 77.89 0.60 19.01
C GLY A 558 79.13 1.46 18.73
N ARG A 559 79.90 1.80 19.79
CA ARG A 559 81.19 2.50 19.63
C ARG A 559 82.22 1.64 18.89
N GLY A 560 82.31 0.35 19.19
CA GLY A 560 83.23 -0.57 18.50
C GLY A 560 82.95 -0.70 17.00
N LEU A 561 81.68 -0.81 16.61
CA LEU A 561 81.29 -0.97 15.20
C LEU A 561 81.47 0.33 14.40
N VAL A 562 81.15 1.49 15.01
CA VAL A 562 81.39 2.81 14.40
C VAL A 562 82.89 3.06 14.20
N TRP A 563 83.73 2.68 15.17
CA TRP A 563 85.20 2.74 15.03
C TRP A 563 85.73 1.76 13.99
N LEU A 564 85.11 0.60 13.82
CA LEU A 564 85.50 -0.38 12.81
C LEU A 564 85.13 0.09 11.40
N VAL A 565 83.95 0.68 11.22
CA VAL A 565 83.52 1.26 9.92
C VAL A 565 84.34 2.51 9.58
N LEU A 566 84.58 3.42 10.54
CA LEU A 566 85.47 4.57 10.34
C LEU A 566 86.93 4.13 10.09
N GLY A 567 87.39 3.07 10.76
CA GLY A 567 88.71 2.49 10.56
C GLY A 567 88.88 1.88 9.16
N VAL A 568 87.87 1.16 8.67
CA VAL A 568 87.89 0.60 7.30
C VAL A 568 87.86 1.71 6.26
N VAL A 569 87.06 2.76 6.45
CA VAL A 569 87.01 3.91 5.54
C VAL A 569 88.34 4.69 5.56
N ALA A 570 88.97 4.87 6.72
CA ALA A 570 90.29 5.51 6.84
C ALA A 570 91.41 4.68 6.21
N VAL A 571 91.39 3.35 6.39
CA VAL A 571 92.35 2.44 5.75
C VAL A 571 92.18 2.43 4.24
N MET A 572 90.94 2.41 3.75
CA MET A 572 90.65 2.52 2.31
C MET A 572 91.12 3.87 1.74
N ALA A 573 90.95 4.98 2.47
CA ALA A 573 91.44 6.29 2.06
C ALA A 573 92.98 6.35 2.05
N VAL A 574 93.65 5.75 3.04
CA VAL A 574 95.13 5.66 3.10
C VAL A 574 95.66 4.78 1.97
N ILE A 575 95.02 3.65 1.67
CA ILE A 575 95.38 2.79 0.53
C ILE A 575 95.18 3.56 -0.79
N LEU A 576 94.09 4.31 -0.93
CA LEU A 576 93.83 5.12 -2.13
C LEU A 576 94.92 6.20 -2.31
N VAL A 577 95.34 6.85 -1.23
CA VAL A 577 96.42 7.85 -1.23
C VAL A 577 97.78 7.20 -1.53
N LEU A 578 98.06 6.02 -0.97
CA LEU A 578 99.29 5.27 -1.25
C LEU A 578 99.36 4.81 -2.71
N VAL A 579 98.24 4.32 -3.26
CA VAL A 579 98.13 3.96 -4.68
C VAL A 579 98.35 5.22 -5.54
N LEU A 580 97.77 6.35 -5.17
CA LEU A 580 97.98 7.62 -5.88
C LEU A 580 99.45 8.07 -5.87
N ILE A 581 100.13 7.95 -4.72
CA ILE A 581 101.55 8.31 -4.56
C ILE A 581 102.46 7.38 -5.37
N VAL A 582 102.20 6.07 -5.35
CA VAL A 582 102.97 5.10 -6.14
C VAL A 582 102.79 5.32 -7.64
N THR A 583 101.60 5.73 -8.08
CA THR A 583 101.32 6.06 -9.48
C THR A 583 101.90 7.42 -9.93
N LEU A 584 102.37 8.25 -8.99
CA LEU A 584 103.00 9.55 -9.27
C LEU A 584 104.55 9.49 -9.21
N VAL A 585 105.12 8.42 -8.65
CA VAL A 585 106.56 8.22 -8.46
C VAL A 585 107.15 7.20 -9.44
N PHE A 586 106.31 6.36 -10.06
CA PHE A 586 106.62 5.51 -11.22
C PHE A 586 105.83 6.01 -12.43
#